data_AF-A0A3M0SHW6-F1
#
_entry.id   AF-A0A3M0SHW6-F1
#
_cell.length_a   1.000
_cell.length_b   1.000
_cell.length_c   1.000
_cell.angle_alpha   90.00
_cell.angle_beta   90.00
_cell.angle_gamma   90.00
#
_symmetry.space_group_name_H-M   'P 1'
#
loop_
_entity.id
_entity.type
_entity.pdbx_description
1 polymer ?
#
loop_
_entity_poly.entity_id
_entity_poly.type
_entity_poly.pdbx_seq_one_letter_code
_entity_poly.pdbx_strand_id
1 'polypeptide(L)'
;MRKPKKYMKRDESMIAEIKGKISSTGSNLNDRLEDDLTGNVFGSLRYMSFNHGLKQILIQGIYPRSLSKIIENIDEDEWSEFIEFWPYDKEGEIDALIKFENTIIGIEVKYLSGISSDDDVSNSLGLEGEFTTYDNVKSVNQLSRESRIVSRSGNNKNKILLFVADGEACREVYKNIKARNIIENNVEFAYISWQGILYGLENLKINNVYEKVIVSDLKNLLIKKGFESFKDFIIEGNVEEKWYDFGAVKKNTISFDVKETIEEALYYEFS
;
A
#
# COMPACT_ATOMS: atom_id res chain seq x y z
N MET A 1 26.03 -58.12 -3.92
CA MET A 1 25.63 -57.07 -4.88
C MET A 1 24.35 -56.39 -4.39
N ARG A 2 24.44 -55.13 -3.94
CA ARG A 2 23.28 -54.33 -3.49
C ARG A 2 22.60 -53.70 -4.70
N LYS A 3 21.27 -53.87 -4.82
CA LYS A 3 20.45 -53.22 -5.85
C LYS A 3 20.47 -51.70 -5.67
N PRO A 4 20.47 -50.89 -6.75
CA PRO A 4 20.42 -49.43 -6.62
C PRO A 4 19.06 -49.00 -6.07
N LYS A 5 19.07 -48.04 -5.12
CA LYS A 5 17.87 -47.36 -4.64
C LYS A 5 17.28 -46.55 -5.80
N LYS A 6 15.99 -46.78 -6.13
CA LYS A 6 15.19 -45.86 -6.93
C LYS A 6 15.16 -44.52 -6.20
N TYR A 7 15.80 -43.50 -6.75
CA TYR A 7 15.55 -42.12 -6.33
C TYR A 7 14.12 -41.79 -6.75
N MET A 8 13.25 -41.51 -5.77
CA MET A 8 12.01 -40.78 -6.04
C MET A 8 12.42 -39.46 -6.69
N LYS A 9 11.84 -39.18 -7.87
CA LYS A 9 11.85 -37.83 -8.43
C LYS A 9 11.35 -36.91 -7.31
N ARG A 10 12.18 -35.95 -6.90
CA ARG A 10 11.67 -34.75 -6.23
C ARG A 10 10.65 -34.19 -7.20
N ASP A 11 9.40 -34.05 -6.76
CA ASP A 11 8.55 -33.04 -7.39
C ASP A 11 9.35 -31.75 -7.29
N GLU A 12 9.70 -31.23 -8.46
CA GLU A 12 10.21 -29.87 -8.58
C GLU A 12 9.13 -29.00 -7.94
N SER A 13 9.39 -28.52 -6.72
CA SER A 13 8.51 -27.60 -6.05
C SER A 13 8.49 -26.32 -6.88
N MET A 14 7.48 -26.21 -7.75
CA MET A 14 7.08 -24.94 -8.31
C MET A 14 7.01 -23.93 -7.16
N ILE A 15 7.66 -22.78 -7.35
CA ILE A 15 7.57 -21.65 -6.44
C ILE A 15 6.09 -21.32 -6.25
N ALA A 16 5.65 -21.06 -5.01
CA ALA A 16 4.26 -20.77 -4.68
C ALA A 16 3.64 -19.66 -5.56
N GLU A 17 4.49 -18.77 -6.11
CA GLU A 17 4.16 -17.70 -7.05
C GLU A 17 3.43 -18.15 -8.34
N ILE A 18 3.59 -19.39 -8.80
CA ILE A 18 3.14 -19.79 -10.15
C ILE A 18 1.94 -20.75 -10.11
N LYS A 19 1.65 -21.41 -8.98
CA LYS A 19 0.63 -22.47 -8.94
C LYS A 19 -0.78 -21.88 -8.85
N GLY A 20 -1.45 -21.76 -10.00
CA GLY A 20 -2.86 -21.36 -10.11
C GLY A 20 -3.12 -19.96 -10.69
N LYS A 21 -2.07 -19.16 -10.93
CA LYS A 21 -2.16 -17.76 -11.35
C LYS A 21 -2.10 -17.53 -12.88
N ILE A 22 -2.60 -18.48 -13.69
CA ILE A 22 -2.63 -18.37 -15.17
C ILE A 22 -4.07 -18.62 -15.66
N SER A 23 -4.78 -17.56 -16.03
CA SER A 23 -5.94 -17.68 -16.92
C SER A 23 -5.42 -17.75 -18.36
N SER A 24 -5.99 -18.63 -19.19
CA SER A 24 -5.59 -18.80 -20.59
C SER A 24 -5.87 -17.58 -21.47
N THR A 25 -6.56 -16.57 -20.93
CA THR A 25 -7.06 -15.39 -21.65
C THR A 25 -6.34 -14.09 -21.27
N GLY A 26 -5.47 -14.08 -20.26
CA GLY A 26 -4.77 -12.87 -19.81
C GLY A 26 -5.64 -11.87 -19.08
N SER A 27 -6.84 -12.27 -18.62
CA SER A 27 -7.77 -11.42 -17.88
C SER A 27 -7.23 -10.88 -16.54
N ASN A 28 -6.21 -11.52 -15.97
CA ASN A 28 -5.69 -11.22 -14.63
C ASN A 28 -4.33 -10.49 -14.68
N LEU A 29 -4.06 -9.73 -15.76
CA LEU A 29 -2.78 -9.02 -15.94
C LEU A 29 -2.57 -7.92 -14.89
N ASN A 30 -3.62 -7.20 -14.50
CA ASN A 30 -3.51 -6.18 -13.46
C ASN A 30 -3.27 -6.81 -12.09
N ASP A 31 -4.00 -7.87 -11.75
CA ASP A 31 -3.78 -8.65 -10.52
C ASP A 31 -2.34 -9.16 -10.45
N ARG A 32 -1.76 -9.58 -11.58
CA ARG A 32 -0.33 -9.93 -11.67
C ARG A 32 0.59 -8.76 -11.39
N LEU A 33 0.28 -7.56 -11.87
CA LEU A 33 1.13 -6.39 -11.63
C LEU A 33 1.07 -5.96 -10.16
N GLU A 34 -0.07 -6.18 -9.49
CA GLU A 34 -0.24 -5.97 -8.04
C GLU A 34 0.54 -7.02 -7.26
N ASP A 35 0.32 -8.31 -7.56
CA ASP A 35 1.07 -9.43 -6.99
C ASP A 35 2.58 -9.25 -7.14
N ASP A 36 3.03 -8.91 -8.35
CA ASP A 36 4.44 -8.66 -8.65
C ASP A 36 4.96 -7.48 -7.82
N LEU A 37 4.18 -6.40 -7.67
CA LEU A 37 4.62 -5.24 -6.90
C LEU A 37 4.66 -5.54 -5.39
N THR A 38 3.67 -6.28 -4.88
CA THR A 38 3.64 -6.79 -3.51
C THR A 38 4.86 -7.65 -3.22
N GLY A 39 5.11 -8.65 -4.06
CA GLY A 39 6.25 -9.56 -3.93
C GLY A 39 7.59 -8.84 -4.06
N ASN A 40 7.72 -7.93 -5.03
CA ASN A 40 8.95 -7.17 -5.22
C ASN A 40 9.24 -6.26 -4.01
N VAL A 41 8.26 -5.53 -3.49
CA VAL A 41 8.49 -4.58 -2.39
C VAL A 41 8.60 -5.29 -1.05
N PHE A 42 7.55 -5.97 -0.61
CA PHE A 42 7.53 -6.59 0.72
C PHE A 42 8.40 -7.85 0.76
N GLY A 43 8.50 -8.60 -0.34
CA GLY A 43 9.37 -9.77 -0.44
C GLY A 43 10.86 -9.42 -0.48
N SER A 44 11.24 -8.21 -0.93
CA SER A 44 12.61 -7.72 -0.78
C SER A 44 12.88 -7.15 0.61
N LEU A 45 11.95 -6.35 1.15
CA LEU A 45 12.09 -5.74 2.49
C LEU A 45 12.19 -6.78 3.62
N ARG A 46 11.63 -7.99 3.45
CA ARG A 46 11.74 -9.08 4.44
C ARG A 46 13.17 -9.53 4.73
N TYR A 47 14.12 -9.22 3.84
CA TYR A 47 15.55 -9.53 4.01
C TYR A 47 16.34 -8.39 4.65
N MET A 48 15.66 -7.33 5.12
CA MET A 48 16.23 -6.24 5.90
C MET A 48 15.70 -6.28 7.33
N SER A 49 16.41 -5.64 8.27
CA SER A 49 15.89 -5.43 9.63
C SER A 49 14.51 -4.75 9.56
N PHE A 50 13.50 -5.29 10.25
CA PHE A 50 12.19 -4.62 10.31
C PHE A 50 12.33 -3.24 10.95
N ASN A 51 13.02 -3.16 12.09
CA ASN A 51 13.28 -1.94 12.84
C ASN A 51 13.94 -0.82 12.01
N HIS A 52 14.88 -1.16 11.13
CA HIS A 52 15.61 -0.19 10.30
C HIS A 52 15.03 -0.02 8.89
N GLY A 53 14.20 -0.97 8.44
CA GLY A 53 13.59 -1.01 7.12
C GLY A 53 12.10 -0.67 7.17
N LEU A 54 11.25 -1.68 7.03
CA LEU A 54 9.80 -1.50 6.85
C LEU A 54 9.16 -0.68 7.99
N LYS A 55 9.59 -0.83 9.24
CA LYS A 55 9.08 -0.03 10.37
C LYS A 55 9.24 1.46 10.12
N GLN A 56 10.43 1.89 9.68
CA GLN A 56 10.73 3.30 9.43
C GLN A 56 9.93 3.83 8.23
N ILE A 57 9.75 3.02 7.19
CA ILE A 57 8.92 3.36 6.04
C ILE A 57 7.47 3.60 6.50
N LEU A 58 6.91 2.68 7.28
CA LEU A 58 5.54 2.78 7.78
C LEU A 58 5.35 3.97 8.72
N ILE A 59 6.24 4.20 9.70
CA ILE A 59 6.13 5.33 10.64
C ILE A 59 6.12 6.68 9.90
N GLN A 60 6.87 6.80 8.81
CA GLN A 60 6.95 8.03 8.04
C GLN A 60 5.74 8.25 7.12
N GLY A 61 5.17 7.17 6.57
CA GLY A 61 4.14 7.25 5.52
C GLY A 61 2.72 6.89 5.94
N ILE A 62 2.50 6.29 7.12
CA ILE A 62 1.18 5.78 7.51
C ILE A 62 0.18 6.89 7.83
N TYR A 63 -1.06 6.67 7.39
CA TYR A 63 -2.23 7.44 7.78
C TYR A 63 -3.33 6.52 8.31
N PRO A 64 -4.04 6.89 9.40
CA PRO A 64 -3.83 8.08 10.21
C PRO A 64 -2.55 7.98 11.05
N ARG A 65 -1.90 9.12 11.25
CA ARG A 65 -0.58 9.18 11.92
C ARG A 65 -0.61 8.68 13.37
N SER A 66 -1.78 8.67 14.01
CA SER A 66 -1.97 8.10 15.35
C SER A 66 -1.59 6.61 15.44
N LEU A 67 -1.70 5.86 14.33
CA LEU A 67 -1.37 4.44 14.29
C LEU A 67 0.14 4.16 14.24
N SER A 68 0.98 5.19 14.00
CA SER A 68 2.44 5.02 14.07
C SER A 68 2.89 4.45 15.41
N LYS A 69 2.21 4.82 16.50
CA LYS A 69 2.50 4.33 17.86
C LYS A 69 2.38 2.81 18.00
N ILE A 70 1.43 2.19 17.29
CA ILE A 70 1.28 0.73 17.31
C ILE A 70 2.49 0.09 16.62
N ILE A 71 2.95 0.69 15.52
CA ILE A 71 4.11 0.23 14.73
C ILE A 71 5.43 0.49 15.47
N GLU A 72 5.56 1.62 16.15
CA GLU A 72 6.72 1.99 16.97
C GLU A 72 7.01 0.96 18.07
N ASN A 73 5.96 0.34 18.63
CA ASN A 73 6.05 -0.67 19.68
C ASN A 73 6.46 -2.07 19.19
N ILE A 74 6.54 -2.29 17.87
CA ILE A 74 7.03 -3.56 17.32
C ILE A 74 8.55 -3.51 17.36
N ASP A 75 9.18 -4.36 18.17
CA ASP A 75 10.63 -4.46 18.28
C ASP A 75 11.10 -5.79 17.69
N GLU A 76 11.37 -5.78 16.39
CA GLU A 76 11.77 -6.97 15.63
C GLU A 76 12.84 -6.56 14.62
N ASP A 77 13.86 -7.41 14.45
CA ASP A 77 14.85 -7.25 13.40
C ASP A 77 14.63 -8.29 12.30
N GLU A 78 14.63 -9.58 12.65
CA GLU A 78 14.43 -10.68 11.71
C GLU A 78 12.95 -11.06 11.62
N TRP A 79 12.30 -10.66 10.54
CA TRP A 79 10.83 -10.80 10.39
C TRP A 79 10.41 -11.56 9.13
N SER A 80 11.37 -12.15 8.40
CA SER A 80 11.10 -12.92 7.18
C SER A 80 10.17 -14.09 7.39
N GLU A 81 10.22 -14.71 8.57
CA GLU A 81 9.36 -15.83 8.97
C GLU A 81 7.96 -15.37 9.42
N PHE A 82 7.75 -14.07 9.65
CA PHE A 82 6.48 -13.53 10.15
C PHE A 82 5.57 -13.05 9.04
N ILE A 83 6.07 -12.90 7.80
CA ILE A 83 5.28 -12.50 6.64
C ILE A 83 4.89 -13.70 5.78
N GLU A 84 3.58 -13.85 5.57
CA GLU A 84 3.00 -14.81 4.62
C GLU A 84 2.42 -14.03 3.43
N PHE A 85 2.70 -14.49 2.20
CA PHE A 85 2.13 -13.91 0.98
C PHE A 85 0.95 -14.75 0.52
N TRP A 86 -0.15 -14.08 0.14
CA TRP A 86 -1.39 -14.70 -0.34
C TRP A 86 -1.90 -15.86 0.54
N PRO A 87 -1.97 -15.72 1.88
CA PRO A 87 -2.55 -16.79 2.70
C PRO A 87 -4.03 -16.94 2.36
N TYR A 88 -4.41 -18.17 2.02
CA TYR A 88 -5.79 -18.52 1.69
C TYR A 88 -6.71 -18.42 2.91
N ASP A 89 -7.86 -17.75 2.74
CA ASP A 89 -8.99 -17.76 3.66
C ASP A 89 -10.30 -17.96 2.87
N LYS A 90 -11.34 -18.47 3.54
CA LYS A 90 -12.68 -18.63 2.94
C LYS A 90 -13.30 -17.31 2.45
N GLU A 91 -12.88 -16.17 3.00
CA GLU A 91 -13.33 -14.83 2.61
C GLU A 91 -12.48 -14.24 1.48
N GLY A 92 -11.38 -14.87 1.05
CA GLY A 92 -10.48 -14.36 0.01
C GLY A 92 -9.01 -14.63 0.31
N GLU A 93 -8.14 -14.05 -0.52
CA GLU A 93 -6.70 -14.07 -0.35
C GLU A 93 -6.27 -12.63 -0.09
N ILE A 94 -5.58 -12.38 1.03
CA ILE A 94 -4.98 -11.08 1.33
C ILE A 94 -3.56 -11.06 0.75
N ASP A 95 -3.11 -9.94 0.21
CA ASP A 95 -1.81 -9.90 -0.49
C ASP A 95 -0.63 -10.29 0.39
N ALA A 96 -0.58 -9.76 1.61
CA ALA A 96 0.34 -10.22 2.63
C ALA A 96 -0.20 -10.10 4.04
N LEU A 97 0.29 -10.96 4.95
CA LEU A 97 -0.08 -10.96 6.35
C LEU A 97 1.17 -11.10 7.21
N ILE A 98 1.46 -10.07 8.02
CA ILE A 98 2.60 -10.06 8.96
C ILE A 98 2.08 -10.32 10.37
N LYS A 99 2.61 -11.35 11.04
CA LYS A 99 2.16 -11.80 12.37
C LYS A 99 3.28 -11.71 13.40
N PHE A 100 3.43 -10.55 14.02
CA PHE A 100 4.33 -10.35 15.16
C PHE A 100 3.73 -10.90 16.46
N GLU A 101 4.49 -10.85 17.56
CA GLU A 101 4.02 -11.31 18.87
C GLU A 101 2.72 -10.61 19.30
N ASN A 102 2.68 -9.27 19.26
CA ASN A 102 1.57 -8.47 19.78
C ASN A 102 0.79 -7.67 18.71
N THR A 103 1.20 -7.77 17.45
CA THR A 103 0.61 -6.99 16.35
C THR A 103 0.46 -7.85 15.09
N ILE A 104 -0.64 -7.66 14.37
CA ILE A 104 -0.87 -8.23 13.04
C ILE A 104 -1.11 -7.10 12.05
N ILE A 105 -0.46 -7.20 10.90
CA ILE A 105 -0.63 -6.27 9.78
C ILE A 105 -1.06 -7.08 8.57
N GLY A 106 -2.32 -6.93 8.16
CA GLY A 106 -2.77 -7.35 6.85
C GLY A 106 -2.47 -6.25 5.84
N ILE A 107 -1.96 -6.60 4.68
CA ILE A 107 -1.58 -5.68 3.61
C ILE A 107 -2.43 -6.00 2.40
N GLU A 108 -3.08 -4.97 1.87
CA GLU A 108 -3.81 -5.02 0.59
C GLU A 108 -3.24 -3.96 -0.35
N VAL A 109 -2.87 -4.37 -1.55
CA VAL A 109 -2.16 -3.59 -2.55
C VAL A 109 -3.06 -3.29 -3.75
N LYS A 110 -3.04 -2.05 -4.19
CA LYS A 110 -3.56 -1.60 -5.47
C LYS A 110 -2.50 -0.88 -6.27
N TYR A 111 -2.43 -1.16 -7.56
CA TYR A 111 -1.52 -0.48 -8.48
C TYR A 111 -2.27 0.14 -9.67
N LEU A 112 -2.96 -0.68 -10.44
CA LEU A 112 -3.73 -0.24 -11.61
C LEU A 112 -5.18 -0.72 -11.56
N SER A 113 -5.53 -1.60 -10.61
CA SER A 113 -6.91 -1.99 -10.40
C SER A 113 -7.57 -1.11 -9.36
N GLY A 114 -8.87 -0.86 -9.55
CA GLY A 114 -9.73 -0.39 -8.47
C GLY A 114 -10.06 -1.53 -7.51
N ILE A 115 -10.87 -1.23 -6.50
CA ILE A 115 -11.39 -2.24 -5.58
C ILE A 115 -12.21 -3.28 -6.39
N SER A 116 -11.85 -4.57 -6.25
CA SER A 116 -12.37 -5.65 -7.11
C SER A 116 -13.83 -6.02 -6.85
N SER A 117 -14.39 -5.62 -5.71
CA SER A 117 -15.78 -5.85 -5.32
C SER A 117 -16.22 -4.74 -4.39
N ASP A 118 -17.35 -4.10 -4.70
CA ASP A 118 -17.93 -3.04 -3.90
C ASP A 118 -19.45 -3.20 -3.81
N ASP A 119 -20.03 -2.59 -2.78
CA ASP A 119 -21.46 -2.52 -2.53
C ASP A 119 -21.83 -1.20 -1.84
N ASP A 120 -23.12 -0.96 -1.63
CA ASP A 120 -23.62 0.26 -0.96
C ASP A 120 -23.81 0.07 0.56
N VAL A 121 -23.28 -1.02 1.15
CA VAL A 121 -23.47 -1.30 2.59
C VAL A 121 -22.78 -0.22 3.42
N SER A 122 -23.51 0.34 4.39
CA SER A 122 -22.99 1.29 5.37
C SER A 122 -23.51 0.96 6.76
N ASN A 123 -22.60 0.87 7.73
CA ASN A 123 -22.90 0.72 9.16
C ASN A 123 -22.77 2.06 9.90
N SER A 124 -22.83 3.19 9.18
CA SER A 124 -22.73 4.53 9.77
C SER A 124 -24.02 4.98 10.47
N LEU A 125 -25.15 4.34 10.19
CA LEU A 125 -26.45 4.62 10.79
C LEU A 125 -26.65 3.79 12.07
N GLY A 126 -26.11 4.31 13.17
CA GLY A 126 -26.32 3.78 14.53
C GLY A 126 -26.56 4.89 15.59
N LEU A 127 -26.76 6.13 15.15
CA LEU A 127 -27.02 7.29 16.01
C LEU A 127 -28.29 8.00 15.52
N GLU A 128 -29.43 7.35 15.66
CA GLU A 128 -30.75 7.93 15.94
C GLU A 128 -31.84 6.89 15.67
N GLY A 129 -32.30 6.24 16.74
CA GLY A 129 -33.74 6.10 16.97
C GLY A 129 -34.58 5.08 16.20
N GLU A 130 -34.08 4.33 15.21
CA GLU A 130 -34.84 3.21 14.64
C GLU A 130 -34.01 1.94 14.53
N PHE A 131 -34.34 0.97 15.38
CA PHE A 131 -33.91 -0.42 15.25
C PHE A 131 -34.64 -1.02 14.05
N THR A 132 -34.21 -0.69 12.84
CA THR A 132 -34.67 -1.43 11.65
C THR A 132 -33.93 -2.75 11.62
N THR A 133 -34.70 -3.83 11.65
CA THR A 133 -34.29 -5.23 11.55
C THR A 133 -33.70 -5.60 10.18
N TYR A 134 -32.89 -4.73 9.58
CA TYR A 134 -32.01 -5.10 8.48
C TYR A 134 -30.77 -5.74 9.12
N ASP A 135 -30.91 -7.04 9.40
CA ASP A 135 -29.88 -7.96 9.85
C ASP A 135 -28.49 -7.57 9.37
N ASN A 136 -27.52 -7.38 10.27
CA ASN A 136 -26.07 -7.62 10.12
C ASN A 136 -25.53 -7.93 8.70
N VAL A 137 -25.81 -7.11 7.68
CA VAL A 137 -25.42 -7.40 6.30
C VAL A 137 -23.94 -7.08 6.23
N LYS A 138 -23.12 -8.13 6.17
CA LYS A 138 -21.67 -7.96 5.96
C LYS A 138 -21.45 -7.45 4.54
N SER A 139 -20.72 -6.35 4.44
CA SER A 139 -20.30 -5.83 3.14
C SER A 139 -19.43 -6.87 2.41
N VAL A 140 -19.72 -7.04 1.12
CA VAL A 140 -18.91 -7.78 0.15
C VAL A 140 -17.76 -6.94 -0.37
N ASN A 141 -17.67 -5.66 0.02
CA ASN A 141 -16.53 -4.81 -0.25
C ASN A 141 -15.23 -5.54 0.12
N GLN A 142 -14.25 -5.49 -0.77
CA GLN A 142 -12.99 -6.21 -0.64
C GLN A 142 -12.28 -5.93 0.70
N LEU A 143 -12.13 -4.65 1.07
CA LEU A 143 -11.46 -4.25 2.32
C LEU A 143 -12.26 -4.68 3.55
N SER A 144 -13.59 -4.76 3.43
CA SER A 144 -14.42 -5.35 4.50
C SER A 144 -14.10 -6.84 4.66
N ARG A 145 -13.99 -7.61 3.57
CA ARG A 145 -13.62 -9.04 3.59
C ARG A 145 -12.23 -9.25 4.20
N GLU A 146 -11.24 -8.50 3.77
CA GLU A 146 -9.87 -8.58 4.30
C GLU A 146 -9.81 -8.19 5.78
N SER A 147 -10.57 -7.19 6.22
CA SER A 147 -10.65 -6.85 7.65
C SER A 147 -11.17 -8.03 8.47
N ARG A 148 -12.06 -8.86 7.92
CA ARG A 148 -12.53 -10.09 8.58
C ARG A 148 -11.43 -11.15 8.68
N ILE A 149 -10.58 -11.27 7.67
CA ILE A 149 -9.42 -12.17 7.69
C ILE A 149 -8.43 -11.72 8.78
N VAL A 150 -8.09 -10.43 8.82
CA VAL A 150 -7.20 -9.83 9.83
C VAL A 150 -7.81 -9.95 11.23
N SER A 151 -9.12 -9.70 11.38
CA SER A 151 -9.85 -9.80 12.66
C SER A 151 -9.74 -11.19 13.30
N ARG A 152 -9.80 -12.25 12.50
CA ARG A 152 -9.68 -13.65 12.98
C ARG A 152 -8.24 -14.09 13.22
N SER A 153 -7.27 -13.35 12.72
CA SER A 153 -5.86 -13.67 12.90
C SER A 153 -5.46 -13.29 14.33
N GLY A 154 -5.12 -14.24 15.18
CA GLY A 154 -4.59 -14.02 16.54
C GLY A 154 -5.56 -13.35 17.55
N ASN A 155 -5.65 -13.93 18.75
CA ASN A 155 -6.41 -13.34 19.85
C ASN A 155 -5.58 -12.31 20.61
N ASN A 156 -6.22 -11.23 21.09
CA ASN A 156 -5.62 -10.19 21.95
C ASN A 156 -4.39 -9.46 21.36
N LYS A 157 -4.30 -9.36 20.03
CA LYS A 157 -3.26 -8.59 19.34
C LYS A 157 -3.83 -7.30 18.76
N ASN A 158 -2.99 -6.27 18.63
CA ASN A 158 -3.30 -5.12 17.79
C ASN A 158 -3.41 -5.57 16.34
N LYS A 159 -4.38 -5.04 15.61
CA LYS A 159 -4.67 -5.46 14.23
C LYS A 159 -4.78 -4.25 13.34
N ILE A 160 -4.01 -4.25 12.27
CA ILE A 160 -4.01 -3.20 11.26
C ILE A 160 -4.33 -3.86 9.92
N LEU A 161 -5.33 -3.33 9.22
CA LEU A 161 -5.46 -3.52 7.78
C LEU A 161 -4.84 -2.30 7.10
N LEU A 162 -3.73 -2.52 6.41
CA LEU A 162 -2.94 -1.52 5.72
C LEU A 162 -3.23 -1.57 4.22
N PHE A 163 -3.92 -0.56 3.73
CA PHE A 163 -4.16 -0.37 2.31
C PHE A 163 -3.00 0.38 1.64
N VAL A 164 -2.50 -0.14 0.52
CA VAL A 164 -1.38 0.43 -0.23
C VAL A 164 -1.82 0.73 -1.64
N ALA A 165 -1.82 2.00 -2.03
CA ALA A 165 -2.23 2.42 -3.37
C ALA A 165 -1.48 3.69 -3.80
N ASP A 166 -1.84 4.29 -4.93
CA ASP A 166 -1.43 5.66 -5.19
C ASP A 166 -2.06 6.64 -4.18
N GLY A 167 -1.45 7.82 -4.04
CA GLY A 167 -1.85 8.80 -3.03
C GLY A 167 -3.28 9.34 -3.17
N GLU A 168 -3.85 9.38 -4.37
CA GLU A 168 -5.23 9.84 -4.58
C GLU A 168 -6.21 8.73 -4.21
N ALA A 169 -6.02 7.53 -4.75
CA ALA A 169 -6.84 6.35 -4.42
C ALA A 169 -6.83 6.06 -2.92
N CYS A 170 -5.68 6.15 -2.25
CA CYS A 170 -5.60 6.00 -0.80
C CYS A 170 -6.57 6.94 -0.06
N ARG A 171 -6.63 8.22 -0.43
CA ARG A 171 -7.47 9.22 0.26
C ARG A 171 -8.96 8.97 -0.02
N GLU A 172 -9.30 8.69 -1.28
CA GLU A 172 -10.68 8.46 -1.70
C GLU A 172 -11.26 7.20 -1.03
N VAL A 173 -10.54 6.08 -1.14
CA VAL A 173 -10.92 4.81 -0.53
C VAL A 173 -10.98 4.96 0.99
N TYR A 174 -9.99 5.59 1.62
CA TYR A 174 -10.02 5.79 3.07
C TYR A 174 -11.24 6.57 3.54
N LYS A 175 -11.55 7.67 2.87
CA LYS A 175 -12.73 8.49 3.20
C LYS A 175 -14.02 7.70 3.01
N ASN A 176 -14.14 6.94 1.92
CA ASN A 176 -15.31 6.09 1.65
C ASN A 176 -15.50 5.03 2.73
N ILE A 177 -14.45 4.26 3.02
CA ILE A 177 -14.47 3.17 4.01
C ILE A 177 -14.79 3.69 5.42
N LYS A 178 -14.17 4.81 5.83
CA LYS A 178 -14.46 5.42 7.13
C LYS A 178 -15.88 5.97 7.21
N ALA A 179 -16.39 6.57 6.14
CA ALA A 179 -17.77 7.06 6.09
C ALA A 179 -18.79 5.93 6.21
N ARG A 180 -18.49 4.76 5.62
CA ARG A 180 -19.37 3.59 5.63
C ARG A 180 -19.23 2.72 6.88
N ASN A 181 -18.14 2.84 7.63
CA ASN A 181 -17.88 2.07 8.85
C ASN A 181 -17.98 0.53 8.65
N ILE A 182 -17.38 0.02 7.57
CA ILE A 182 -17.51 -1.40 7.15
C ILE A 182 -16.31 -2.29 7.51
N ILE A 183 -15.36 -1.76 8.29
CA ILE A 183 -14.20 -2.51 8.81
C ILE A 183 -14.56 -3.11 10.17
N GLU A 184 -14.09 -4.33 10.44
CA GLU A 184 -14.30 -4.99 11.74
C GLU A 184 -13.81 -4.12 12.92
N ASN A 185 -14.60 -4.01 13.98
CA ASN A 185 -14.38 -3.07 15.10
C ASN A 185 -13.06 -3.28 15.85
N ASN A 186 -12.45 -4.47 15.76
CA ASN A 186 -11.17 -4.79 16.37
C ASN A 186 -9.99 -4.66 15.41
N VAL A 187 -10.19 -4.06 14.23
CA VAL A 187 -9.17 -3.84 13.20
C VAL A 187 -9.06 -2.36 12.90
N GLU A 188 -7.86 -1.81 13.08
CA GLU A 188 -7.54 -0.45 12.68
C GLU A 188 -7.32 -0.40 11.16
N PHE A 189 -8.05 0.47 10.48
CA PHE A 189 -7.84 0.70 9.05
C PHE A 189 -6.87 1.86 8.82
N ALA A 190 -5.81 1.58 8.08
CA ALA A 190 -4.75 2.50 7.73
C ALA A 190 -4.46 2.45 6.23
N TYR A 191 -3.78 3.48 5.71
CA TYR A 191 -3.15 3.42 4.40
C TYR A 191 -1.72 3.97 4.42
N ILE A 192 -0.94 3.57 3.43
CA ILE A 192 0.31 4.22 3.02
C ILE A 192 0.32 4.25 1.49
N SER A 193 0.71 5.36 0.88
CA SER A 193 0.79 5.40 -0.58
C SER A 193 2.11 4.86 -1.10
N TRP A 194 2.17 4.46 -2.38
CA TRP A 194 3.43 4.12 -3.05
C TRP A 194 4.45 5.25 -3.02
N GLN A 195 3.97 6.50 -3.14
CA GLN A 195 4.79 7.70 -2.96
C GLN A 195 5.34 7.79 -1.52
N GLY A 196 4.52 7.44 -0.51
CA GLY A 196 4.94 7.39 0.88
C GLY A 196 5.97 6.30 1.15
N ILE A 197 5.83 5.14 0.50
CA ILE A 197 6.84 4.07 0.56
C ILE A 197 8.16 4.53 -0.06
N LEU A 198 8.12 5.16 -1.25
CA LEU A 198 9.31 5.71 -1.90
C LEU A 198 9.98 6.78 -1.03
N TYR A 199 9.20 7.69 -0.45
CA TYR A 199 9.71 8.70 0.48
C TYR A 199 10.37 8.05 1.71
N GLY A 200 9.73 7.03 2.29
CA GLY A 200 10.30 6.27 3.40
C GLY A 200 11.66 5.65 3.03
N LEU A 201 11.75 5.02 1.86
CA LEU A 201 12.99 4.43 1.31
C LEU A 201 14.08 5.48 1.09
N GLU A 202 13.74 6.67 0.60
CA GLU A 202 14.69 7.78 0.40
C GLU A 202 15.30 8.29 1.72
N ASN A 203 14.58 8.14 2.83
CA ASN A 203 14.98 8.66 4.14
C ASN A 203 15.49 7.58 5.11
N LEU A 204 15.65 6.33 4.66
CA LEU A 204 16.24 5.27 5.49
C LEU A 204 17.72 5.53 5.79
N LYS A 205 18.09 5.33 7.07
CA LYS A 205 19.49 5.32 7.50
C LYS A 205 20.05 3.92 7.37
N ILE A 206 20.77 3.66 6.28
CA ILE A 206 21.28 2.33 5.95
C ILE A 206 22.79 2.28 6.17
N ASN A 207 23.23 1.36 7.01
CA ASN A 207 24.65 1.15 7.31
C ASN A 207 25.21 -0.14 6.67
N ASN A 208 24.34 -1.06 6.25
CA ASN A 208 24.71 -2.34 5.66
C ASN A 208 24.75 -2.26 4.12
N VAL A 209 25.81 -2.80 3.51
CA VAL A 209 25.98 -2.85 2.05
C VAL A 209 24.87 -3.63 1.35
N TYR A 210 24.39 -4.74 1.93
CA TYR A 210 23.32 -5.55 1.34
C TYR A 210 21.97 -4.84 1.36
N GLU A 211 21.64 -4.20 2.49
CA GLU A 211 20.44 -3.37 2.62
C GLU A 211 20.45 -2.19 1.64
N LYS A 212 21.63 -1.62 1.37
CA LYS A 212 21.77 -0.52 0.40
C LYS A 212 21.42 -0.97 -1.02
N VAL A 213 21.77 -2.19 -1.40
CA VAL A 213 21.39 -2.75 -2.71
C VAL A 213 19.87 -2.92 -2.78
N ILE A 214 19.26 -3.53 -1.77
CA ILE A 214 17.80 -3.73 -1.70
C ILE A 214 17.07 -2.38 -1.83
N VAL A 215 17.44 -1.39 -1.03
CA VAL A 215 16.77 -0.07 -1.07
C VAL A 215 17.02 0.64 -2.39
N SER A 216 18.21 0.55 -2.97
CA SER A 216 18.49 1.13 -4.29
C SER A 216 17.60 0.52 -5.37
N ASP A 217 17.46 -0.80 -5.39
CA ASP A 217 16.64 -1.51 -6.37
C ASP A 217 15.15 -1.20 -6.20
N LEU A 218 14.66 -1.16 -4.95
CA LEU A 218 13.28 -0.77 -4.65
C LEU A 218 12.97 0.67 -5.06
N LYS A 219 13.87 1.61 -4.79
CA LYS A 219 13.72 3.00 -5.26
C LYS A 219 13.64 3.06 -6.78
N ASN A 220 14.57 2.42 -7.48
CA ASN A 220 14.59 2.38 -8.94
C ASN A 220 13.31 1.76 -9.52
N LEU A 221 12.79 0.70 -8.88
CA LEU A 221 11.53 0.07 -9.27
C LEU A 221 10.36 1.04 -9.14
N LEU A 222 10.20 1.68 -7.99
CA LEU A 222 9.07 2.58 -7.72
C LEU A 222 9.14 3.85 -8.59
N ILE A 223 10.34 4.39 -8.82
CA ILE A 223 10.58 5.50 -9.75
C ILE A 223 10.15 5.12 -11.16
N LYS A 224 10.61 3.96 -11.68
CA LYS A 224 10.22 3.46 -13.00
C LYS A 224 8.71 3.21 -13.14
N LYS A 225 8.03 2.91 -12.04
CA LYS A 225 6.57 2.74 -11.99
C LYS A 225 5.80 4.07 -11.90
N GLY A 226 6.49 5.20 -11.81
CA GLY A 226 5.89 6.54 -11.82
C GLY A 226 5.46 7.06 -10.45
N PHE A 227 5.98 6.52 -9.35
CA PHE A 227 5.60 6.93 -8.00
C PHE A 227 6.45 8.08 -7.42
N GLU A 228 7.23 8.76 -8.23
CA GLU A 228 7.88 10.00 -7.80
C GLU A 228 6.82 11.07 -7.56
N SER A 229 6.84 11.67 -6.38
CA SER A 229 6.04 12.87 -6.13
C SER A 229 6.71 14.08 -6.77
N PHE A 230 5.91 15.02 -7.23
CA PHE A 230 6.40 16.33 -7.64
C PHE A 230 7.23 16.94 -6.49
N LYS A 231 8.49 17.30 -6.78
CA LYS A 231 9.43 17.82 -5.78
C LYS A 231 9.41 19.35 -5.75
N ASP A 232 9.58 20.03 -6.89
CA ASP A 232 9.62 21.49 -6.97
C ASP A 232 9.33 22.01 -8.39
N PHE A 233 8.89 23.27 -8.49
CA PHE A 233 8.96 24.05 -9.73
C PHE A 233 10.31 24.76 -9.78
N ILE A 234 11.10 24.51 -10.83
CA ILE A 234 12.25 25.37 -11.13
C ILE A 234 11.74 26.51 -11.99
N ILE A 235 11.49 27.66 -11.36
CA ILE A 235 11.13 28.89 -12.07
C ILE A 235 12.40 29.71 -12.24
N GLU A 236 12.97 29.69 -13.45
CA GLU A 236 14.06 30.60 -13.81
C GLU A 236 13.47 31.97 -14.15
N GLY A 237 13.49 32.90 -13.20
CA GLY A 237 13.00 34.26 -13.38
C GLY A 237 13.38 35.17 -12.22
N ASN A 238 13.51 36.47 -12.50
CA ASN A 238 13.68 37.46 -11.43
C ASN A 238 12.36 37.58 -10.65
N VAL A 239 12.34 37.05 -9.43
CA VAL A 239 11.22 37.20 -8.53
C VAL A 239 11.21 38.62 -7.98
N GLU A 240 10.27 39.46 -8.44
CA GLU A 240 10.00 40.74 -7.77
C GLU A 240 9.25 40.47 -6.44
N GLU A 241 9.47 41.26 -5.39
CA GLU A 241 8.84 41.06 -4.07
C GLU A 241 7.30 41.08 -4.08
N LYS A 242 6.68 41.50 -5.19
CA LYS A 242 5.22 41.59 -5.33
C LYS A 242 4.51 40.27 -5.61
N TRP A 243 5.25 39.19 -5.89
CA TRP A 243 4.65 37.92 -6.34
C TRP A 243 4.25 36.97 -5.21
N TYR A 244 4.63 37.27 -3.96
CA TYR A 244 4.29 36.45 -2.79
C TYR A 244 3.90 37.32 -1.59
N ASP A 245 2.64 37.74 -1.54
CA ASP A 245 2.04 38.25 -0.29
C ASP A 245 1.24 37.11 0.36
N PHE A 246 1.82 36.50 1.39
CA PHE A 246 1.11 35.57 2.29
C PHE A 246 0.48 36.32 3.46
N GLY A 247 -0.18 37.44 3.17
CA GLY A 247 -1.09 38.10 4.09
C GLY A 247 -2.21 37.14 4.48
N ALA A 248 -2.52 37.09 5.78
CA ALA A 248 -3.54 36.22 6.35
C ALA A 248 -4.94 36.56 5.81
N VAL A 249 -5.32 36.00 4.67
CA VAL A 249 -6.69 36.08 4.12
C VAL A 249 -7.19 34.67 3.81
N LYS A 250 -8.45 34.41 4.19
CA LYS A 250 -9.14 33.10 4.21
C LYS A 250 -9.31 32.39 2.85
N LYS A 251 -8.73 32.90 1.76
CA LYS A 251 -8.72 32.26 0.44
C LYS A 251 -7.57 32.86 -0.37
N ASN A 252 -6.53 32.07 -0.58
CA ASN A 252 -5.46 32.44 -1.51
C ASN A 252 -5.82 31.88 -2.88
N THR A 253 -6.04 32.79 -3.84
CA THR A 253 -6.12 32.42 -5.25
C THR A 253 -4.71 32.53 -5.81
N ILE A 254 -4.11 31.40 -6.14
CA ILE A 254 -2.81 31.37 -6.83
C ILE A 254 -3.09 31.56 -8.32
N SER A 255 -2.55 32.61 -8.92
CA SER A 255 -2.60 32.88 -10.36
C SER A 255 -1.18 33.02 -10.88
N PHE A 256 -0.83 32.20 -11.86
CA PHE A 256 0.44 32.30 -12.58
C PHE A 256 0.17 33.00 -13.90
N ASP A 257 0.57 34.27 -14.00
CA ASP A 257 0.49 35.05 -15.23
C ASP A 257 1.87 34.98 -15.92
N VAL A 258 2.11 33.87 -16.62
CA VAL A 258 3.38 33.64 -17.35
C VAL A 258 3.30 34.31 -18.71
N LYS A 259 4.01 35.42 -18.89
CA LYS A 259 4.20 36.04 -20.20
C LYS A 259 5.48 35.51 -20.82
N GLU A 260 5.36 34.40 -21.54
CA GLU A 260 6.45 33.86 -22.33
C GLU A 260 6.31 34.35 -23.78
N THR A 261 7.41 34.83 -24.37
CA THR A 261 7.42 35.17 -25.80
C THR A 261 7.79 33.91 -26.56
N ILE A 262 6.79 33.27 -27.17
CA ILE A 262 6.99 32.06 -27.96
C ILE A 262 7.50 32.47 -29.35
N GLU A 263 8.71 32.04 -29.72
CA GLU A 263 9.14 32.08 -31.13
C GLU A 263 8.41 30.95 -31.88
N GLU A 264 7.42 31.32 -32.72
CA GLU A 264 6.50 30.43 -33.46
C GLU A 264 7.16 29.42 -34.44
N ALA A 265 8.48 29.26 -34.46
CA ALA A 265 9.16 28.54 -35.54
C ALA A 265 9.24 27.00 -35.37
N LEU A 266 8.77 26.39 -34.27
CA LEU A 266 9.12 24.99 -33.97
C LEU A 266 8.00 24.03 -33.52
N TYR A 267 6.71 24.39 -33.61
CA TYR A 267 5.65 23.45 -33.22
C TYR A 267 4.53 23.32 -34.27
N TYR A 268 4.18 22.05 -34.54
CA TYR A 268 3.17 21.62 -35.51
C TYR A 268 1.76 22.02 -35.07
N GLU A 269 1.01 22.65 -35.96
CA GLU A 269 -0.45 22.78 -35.85
C GLU A 269 -1.10 21.41 -36.11
N PHE A 270 -1.88 20.91 -35.15
CA PHE A 270 -2.84 19.84 -35.40
C PHE A 270 -4.14 20.48 -35.89
N SER A 271 -4.42 20.32 -37.19
CA SER A 271 -5.74 20.53 -37.79
C SER A 271 -6.66 19.34 -37.54
#